data_AF-A0A8C2XGF7-F1
#
_entry.id   AF-A0A8C2XGF7-F1
#
_cell.length_a   1.000
_cell.length_b   1.000
_cell.length_c   1.000
_cell.angle_alpha   90.00
_cell.angle_beta   90.00
_cell.angle_gamma   90.00
#
_symmetry.space_group_name_H-M   'P 1'
#
loop_
_entity.id
_entity.type
_entity.pdbx_description
1 polymer ?
#
loop_
_entity_poly.entity_id
_entity_poly.type
_entity_poly.pdbx_seq_one_letter_code
_entity_poly.pdbx_strand_id
1 'polypeptide(L)'
;GTHTHIHTHTVGSSTPNVQSNAGSSLHRPSERSGEDVDIILTRLREVKAFHRFPPPLLLQICAGAFYECLEKGITLFRQGDIGTSWYAVLSGSLDVKVSETANHQDAVTICSLGIGTAFGESILDNTPRHATIVSRETSELLRIEQREFKSLWEKYRQSLAGLLAPPYGAMESGSNNDIHNSPLMSLCRAGKVLRNAILSRAPHMIRDRKYHLKTYRQCCVGTELVDWLVLQSACVLTRSHAVGMWQALLEEGVLNHVDQELGFQDKYLFYRFLDDEEEDTPLPSEEEKRESEEELPETILLLAQIGPDALLRMILRKSPGQRTGDDLEIIYDELLHIKALAHLSNTVKRELASVVIFESHAKAGTVLFNQGEEGTSWYIIQKGSVNVVIYGKCVGLCVHSCVCMFVSGCGVYAPRG
;
A
#
# COMPACT_ATOMS: atom_id res chain seq x y z
N GLY A 1 -23.63 71.43 1.76
CA GLY A 1 -24.25 70.19 1.28
C GLY A 1 -23.17 69.31 0.71
N THR A 2 -23.37 67.98 0.83
CA THR A 2 -22.54 66.86 0.32
C THR A 2 -21.14 66.70 0.94
N HIS A 3 -20.55 65.52 1.16
CA HIS A 3 -20.96 64.14 1.49
C HIS A 3 -19.61 63.37 1.51
N THR A 4 -19.35 62.56 2.55
CA THR A 4 -18.60 61.27 2.54
C THR A 4 -17.20 61.15 1.89
N HIS A 5 -16.20 60.68 2.65
CA HIS A 5 -15.89 59.24 2.76
C HIS A 5 -14.79 58.99 3.83
N ILE A 6 -15.13 58.17 4.82
CA ILE A 6 -14.18 57.60 5.79
C ILE A 6 -13.70 56.28 5.20
N HIS A 7 -12.40 56.16 4.93
CA HIS A 7 -11.78 54.89 4.52
C HIS A 7 -11.56 54.00 5.74
N THR A 8 -12.39 52.96 5.87
CA THR A 8 -12.13 51.81 6.74
C THR A 8 -11.12 50.90 6.05
N HIS A 9 -9.92 50.76 6.62
CA HIS A 9 -8.98 49.72 6.24
C HIS A 9 -9.46 48.37 6.80
N THR A 10 -10.04 47.54 5.95
CA THR A 10 -10.33 46.15 6.24
C THR A 10 -9.02 45.36 6.13
N VAL A 11 -8.56 44.79 7.24
CA VAL A 11 -7.48 43.81 7.29
C VAL A 11 -8.01 42.53 6.63
N GLY A 12 -7.66 42.32 5.36
CA GLY A 12 -7.82 41.05 4.69
C GLY A 12 -6.70 40.11 5.16
N SER A 13 -7.07 39.10 5.95
CA SER A 13 -6.23 37.96 6.26
C SER A 13 -6.07 37.09 5.01
N SER A 14 -5.05 37.41 4.21
CA SER A 14 -4.56 36.51 3.17
C SER A 14 -3.84 35.34 3.84
N THR A 15 -4.51 34.19 3.90
CA THR A 15 -3.87 32.89 4.07
C THR A 15 -2.91 32.65 2.90
N PRO A 16 -1.63 32.30 3.12
CA PRO A 16 -0.75 31.95 2.01
C PRO A 16 -1.14 30.59 1.45
N ASN A 17 -1.52 30.57 0.18
CA ASN A 17 -1.67 29.37 -0.64
C ASN A 17 -0.35 28.59 -0.66
N VAL A 18 -0.30 27.45 0.03
CA VAL A 18 0.78 26.47 -0.11
C VAL A 18 0.49 25.62 -1.34
N GLN A 19 0.78 26.16 -2.52
CA GLN A 19 0.85 25.38 -3.76
C GLN A 19 2.29 25.40 -4.29
N SER A 20 2.90 24.20 -4.25
CA SER A 20 3.87 23.67 -5.23
C SER A 20 5.11 24.52 -5.59
N ASN A 21 6.08 24.63 -4.67
CA ASN A 21 7.45 25.05 -5.01
C ASN A 21 8.56 24.22 -4.31
N ALA A 22 8.22 23.07 -3.71
CA ALA A 22 9.17 22.30 -2.89
C ALA A 22 10.21 21.50 -3.70
N GLY A 23 10.05 21.32 -5.01
CA GLY A 23 10.96 20.50 -5.83
C GLY A 23 12.32 21.13 -6.13
N SER A 24 12.48 22.44 -5.92
CA SER A 24 13.71 23.17 -6.29
C SER A 24 14.63 23.56 -5.13
N SER A 25 14.23 23.30 -3.88
CA SER A 25 14.84 23.99 -2.72
C SER A 25 15.22 23.05 -1.59
N LEU A 26 15.69 21.85 -1.91
CA LEU A 26 16.42 21.06 -0.91
C LEU A 26 17.85 21.58 -0.84
N HIS A 27 18.08 22.50 0.09
CA HIS A 27 19.42 22.97 0.43
C HIS A 27 20.37 21.78 0.65
N ARG A 28 21.66 21.99 0.34
CA ARG A 28 22.69 20.99 0.61
C ARG A 28 22.62 20.59 2.09
N PRO A 29 22.92 19.34 2.46
CA PRO A 29 22.93 18.88 3.86
C PRO A 29 23.59 19.86 4.84
N SER A 30 24.70 20.48 4.43
CA SER A 30 25.46 21.46 5.22
C SER A 30 24.76 22.80 5.47
N GLU A 31 23.71 23.11 4.74
CA GLU A 31 23.02 24.42 4.72
C GLU A 31 21.57 24.33 5.23
N ARG A 32 21.12 23.14 5.67
CA ARG A 32 19.72 22.93 6.08
C ARG A 32 19.39 23.56 7.43
N SER A 33 18.28 24.27 7.45
CA SER A 33 17.60 24.70 8.67
C SER A 33 16.77 23.55 9.28
N GLY A 34 16.28 23.75 10.51
CA GLY A 34 15.34 22.80 11.13
C GLY A 34 14.03 22.66 10.35
N GLU A 35 13.55 23.75 9.74
CA GLU A 35 12.32 23.74 8.92
C GLU A 35 12.50 22.89 7.65
N ASP A 36 13.67 22.96 7.00
CA ASP A 36 13.99 22.12 5.85
C ASP A 36 13.94 20.62 6.20
N VAL A 37 14.46 20.28 7.39
CA VAL A 37 14.46 18.92 7.91
C VAL A 37 13.02 18.43 8.15
N ASP A 38 12.15 19.27 8.70
CA ASP A 38 10.75 18.93 8.96
C ASP A 38 9.94 18.72 7.66
N ILE A 39 10.22 19.51 6.62
CA ILE A 39 9.60 19.34 5.29
C ILE A 39 10.02 18.00 4.68
N ILE A 40 11.32 17.68 4.72
CA ILE A 40 11.83 16.38 4.22
C ILE A 40 11.21 15.24 5.03
N LEU A 41 11.18 15.37 6.35
CA LEU A 41 10.64 14.35 7.24
C LEU A 41 9.17 14.07 6.93
N THR A 42 8.39 15.12 6.65
CA THR A 42 6.99 14.99 6.23
C THR A 42 6.87 14.18 4.95
N ARG A 43 7.73 14.44 3.95
CA ARG A 43 7.77 13.68 2.69
C ARG A 43 8.26 12.24 2.85
N LEU A 44 9.30 12.00 3.65
CA LEU A 44 9.76 10.64 3.93
C LEU A 44 8.69 9.84 4.67
N ARG A 45 7.90 10.48 5.54
CA ARG A 45 6.74 9.86 6.17
C ARG A 45 5.57 9.61 5.22
N GLU A 46 5.55 10.08 3.98
CA GLU A 46 4.56 9.64 2.99
C GLU A 46 4.94 8.27 2.38
N VAL A 47 6.20 7.88 2.53
CA VAL A 47 6.77 6.70 1.92
C VAL A 47 6.77 5.52 2.90
N LYS A 48 5.98 4.48 2.60
CA LYS A 48 5.74 3.32 3.47
C LYS A 48 7.01 2.65 4.01
N ALA A 49 8.08 2.59 3.22
CA ALA A 49 9.34 1.97 3.64
C ALA A 49 10.00 2.68 4.83
N PHE A 50 9.74 3.98 5.03
CA PHE A 50 10.32 4.78 6.10
C PHE A 50 9.46 4.85 7.36
N HIS A 51 8.19 4.39 7.32
CA HIS A 51 7.30 4.40 8.50
C HIS A 51 7.83 3.58 9.67
N ARG A 52 8.59 2.53 9.40
CA ARG A 52 9.12 1.60 10.41
C ARG A 52 10.42 2.09 11.05
N PHE A 53 10.95 3.25 10.62
CA PHE A 53 12.22 3.74 11.12
C PHE A 53 12.05 4.56 12.40
N PRO A 54 12.90 4.34 13.41
CA PRO A 54 12.90 5.17 14.60
C PRO A 54 13.05 6.65 14.23
N PRO A 55 12.35 7.58 14.90
CA PRO A 55 12.47 9.01 14.62
C PRO A 55 13.92 9.53 14.57
N PRO A 56 14.86 9.07 15.44
CA PRO A 56 16.26 9.48 15.34
C PRO A 56 16.95 9.06 14.03
N LEU A 57 16.60 7.90 13.45
CA LEU A 57 17.13 7.45 12.16
C LEU A 57 16.61 8.33 11.03
N LEU A 58 15.30 8.60 11.01
CA LEU A 58 14.70 9.47 10.00
C LEU A 58 15.30 10.87 10.00
N LEU A 59 15.48 11.47 11.18
CA LEU A 59 16.11 12.79 11.30
C LEU A 59 17.54 12.80 10.77
N GLN A 60 18.33 11.74 11.03
CA GLN A 60 19.69 11.66 10.49
C GLN A 60 19.71 11.46 8.96
N ILE A 61 18.74 10.71 8.41
CA ILE A 61 18.53 10.62 6.97
C ILE A 61 18.18 12.00 6.40
N CYS A 62 17.21 12.70 6.98
CA CYS A 62 16.82 14.05 6.56
C CYS A 62 17.96 15.05 6.65
N ALA A 63 18.88 14.90 7.61
CA ALA A 63 20.03 15.78 7.74
C ALA A 63 21.11 15.49 6.68
N GLY A 64 21.33 14.21 6.32
CA GLY A 64 22.45 13.79 5.47
C GLY A 64 22.11 13.53 3.99
N ALA A 65 20.84 13.41 3.64
CA ALA A 65 20.44 13.03 2.28
C ALA A 65 20.46 14.21 1.29
N PHE A 66 20.78 13.94 0.03
CA PHE A 66 20.60 14.86 -1.08
C PHE A 66 19.29 14.56 -1.82
N TYR A 67 18.77 15.57 -2.51
CA TYR A 67 17.66 15.41 -3.42
C TYR A 67 18.18 15.35 -4.85
N GLU A 68 17.64 14.44 -5.64
CA GLU A 68 18.03 14.25 -7.03
C GLU A 68 16.80 14.12 -7.90
N CYS A 69 16.69 14.96 -8.93
CA CYS A 69 15.61 14.93 -9.90
C CYS A 69 16.17 14.47 -11.25
N LEU A 70 15.64 13.35 -11.74
CA LEU A 70 16.05 12.72 -12.99
C LEU A 70 14.95 12.89 -14.02
N GLU A 71 15.29 13.42 -15.20
CA GLU A 71 14.39 13.35 -16.37
C GLU A 71 14.24 11.90 -16.86
N LYS A 72 13.24 11.65 -17.72
CA LYS A 72 13.04 10.34 -18.34
C LYS A 72 14.25 9.90 -19.17
N GLY A 73 14.68 8.65 -19.01
CA GLY A 73 15.74 8.02 -19.80
C GLY A 73 17.16 8.24 -19.28
N ILE A 74 17.33 8.91 -18.14
CA ILE A 74 18.62 9.14 -17.50
C ILE A 74 19.11 7.85 -16.84
N THR A 75 20.35 7.46 -17.14
CA THR A 75 21.03 6.34 -16.48
C THR A 75 21.69 6.83 -15.19
N LEU A 76 21.22 6.35 -14.05
CA LEU A 76 21.75 6.71 -12.74
C LEU A 76 23.12 6.08 -12.48
N PHE A 77 23.26 4.80 -12.79
CA PHE A 77 24.54 4.07 -12.81
C PHE A 77 24.43 2.82 -13.67
N ARG A 78 25.58 2.26 -14.10
CA ARG A 78 25.65 1.05 -14.90
C ARG A 78 26.07 -0.16 -14.07
N GLN A 79 25.65 -1.33 -14.56
CA GLN A 79 26.13 -2.61 -14.06
C GLN A 79 27.66 -2.67 -14.17
N GLY A 80 28.33 -3.06 -13.10
CA GLY A 80 29.79 -3.15 -13.01
C GLY A 80 30.47 -1.90 -12.42
N ASP A 81 29.77 -0.77 -12.36
CA ASP A 81 30.33 0.46 -11.76
C ASP A 81 30.51 0.29 -10.25
N ILE A 82 31.50 0.99 -9.67
CA ILE A 82 31.60 1.12 -8.21
C ILE A 82 30.60 2.19 -7.76
N GLY A 83 29.66 1.80 -6.90
CA GLY A 83 28.63 2.69 -6.38
C GLY A 83 29.17 3.68 -5.34
N THR A 84 28.60 4.89 -5.32
CA THR A 84 28.99 5.96 -4.37
C THR A 84 27.85 6.40 -3.45
N SER A 85 26.62 5.97 -3.72
CA SER A 85 25.44 6.42 -2.98
C SER A 85 24.35 5.35 -2.91
N TRP A 86 23.52 5.44 -1.89
CA TRP A 86 22.28 4.68 -1.72
C TRP A 86 21.10 5.58 -2.04
N TYR A 87 20.00 5.01 -2.54
CA TYR A 87 18.87 5.76 -3.07
C TYR A 87 17.54 5.25 -2.54
N ALA A 88 16.58 6.17 -2.41
CA ALA A 88 15.17 5.85 -2.22
C ALA A 88 14.29 6.67 -3.17
N VAL A 89 13.29 6.02 -3.76
CA VAL A 89 12.38 6.65 -4.72
C VAL A 89 11.29 7.42 -3.99
N LEU A 90 11.24 8.73 -4.18
CA LEU A 90 10.22 9.63 -3.61
C LEU A 90 9.04 9.83 -4.58
N SER A 91 9.35 9.95 -5.87
CA SER A 91 8.38 10.09 -6.96
C SER A 91 8.92 9.45 -8.25
N GLY A 92 8.02 9.09 -9.17
CA GLY A 92 8.36 8.45 -10.45
C GLY A 92 8.71 6.95 -10.34
N SER A 93 9.42 6.46 -11.35
CA SER A 93 9.81 5.05 -11.46
C SER A 93 11.09 4.84 -12.29
N LEU A 94 11.82 3.77 -11.99
CA LEU A 94 13.09 3.42 -12.62
C LEU A 94 13.09 1.97 -13.08
N ASP A 95 13.74 1.67 -14.20
CA ASP A 95 13.93 0.32 -14.72
C ASP A 95 15.27 -0.26 -14.23
N VAL A 96 15.24 -1.51 -13.79
CA VAL A 96 16.41 -2.32 -13.45
C VAL A 96 16.79 -3.19 -14.64
N LYS A 97 17.96 -2.92 -15.23
CA LYS A 97 18.44 -3.63 -16.41
C LYS A 97 19.69 -4.45 -16.10
N VAL A 98 19.71 -5.72 -16.51
CA VAL A 98 20.86 -6.60 -16.33
C VAL A 98 21.27 -7.20 -17.66
N SER A 99 22.57 -7.24 -17.90
CA SER A 99 23.18 -7.99 -19.00
C SER A 99 23.90 -9.23 -18.46
N GLU A 100 23.66 -10.37 -19.11
CA GLU A 100 24.43 -11.62 -18.92
C GLU A 100 25.76 -11.59 -19.69
N THR A 101 25.89 -10.70 -20.68
CA THR A 101 27.12 -10.51 -21.45
C THR A 101 27.93 -9.33 -20.88
N ALA A 102 29.14 -9.15 -21.40
CA ALA A 102 29.93 -7.95 -21.14
C ALA A 102 29.38 -6.70 -21.87
N ASN A 103 28.40 -6.87 -22.77
CA ASN A 103 27.84 -5.79 -23.56
C ASN A 103 26.58 -5.22 -22.88
N HIS A 104 26.59 -3.92 -22.61
CA HIS A 104 25.44 -3.24 -22.00
C HIS A 104 24.23 -3.11 -22.93
N GLN A 105 24.42 -3.27 -24.25
CA GLN A 105 23.31 -3.24 -25.21
C GLN A 105 22.40 -4.46 -25.11
N ASP A 106 22.92 -5.57 -24.58
CA ASP A 106 22.15 -6.81 -24.37
C ASP A 106 21.36 -6.77 -23.05
N ALA A 107 21.39 -5.64 -22.32
CA ALA A 107 20.75 -5.52 -21.04
C ALA A 107 19.22 -5.54 -21.17
N VAL A 108 18.58 -6.47 -20.45
CA VAL A 108 17.13 -6.61 -20.41
C VAL A 108 16.57 -6.03 -19.11
N THR A 109 15.39 -5.41 -19.17
CA THR A 109 14.69 -4.93 -17.98
C THR A 109 14.10 -6.12 -17.21
N ILE A 110 14.49 -6.29 -15.94
CA ILE A 110 14.02 -7.39 -15.08
C ILE A 110 12.85 -6.95 -14.20
N CYS A 111 12.91 -5.73 -13.66
CA CYS A 111 11.82 -5.16 -12.87
C CYS A 111 11.87 -3.62 -12.94
N SER A 112 10.80 -2.99 -12.42
CA SER A 112 10.75 -1.54 -12.25
C SER A 112 10.60 -1.20 -10.77
N LEU A 113 11.37 -0.21 -10.31
CA LEU A 113 11.35 0.32 -8.96
C LEU A 113 10.41 1.52 -8.90
N GLY A 114 9.46 1.49 -7.98
CA GLY A 114 8.49 2.57 -7.76
C GLY A 114 8.72 3.29 -6.43
N ILE A 115 7.85 4.26 -6.16
CA ILE A 115 7.85 5.05 -4.92
C ILE A 115 7.93 4.17 -3.68
N GLY A 116 8.84 4.51 -2.79
CA GLY A 116 9.14 3.78 -1.56
C GLY A 116 10.04 2.58 -1.69
N THR A 117 10.50 2.27 -2.90
CA THR A 117 11.58 1.30 -3.08
C THR A 117 12.92 1.97 -2.76
N ALA A 118 13.80 1.24 -2.08
CA ALA A 118 15.17 1.64 -1.81
C ALA A 118 16.15 0.68 -2.49
N PHE A 119 17.32 1.19 -2.88
CA PHE A 119 18.31 0.39 -3.60
C PHE A 119 19.73 1.00 -3.52
N GLY A 120 20.72 0.17 -3.85
CA GLY A 120 22.11 0.60 -3.98
C GLY A 120 22.96 0.37 -2.73
N GLU A 121 22.52 -0.52 -1.85
CA GLU A 121 23.19 -0.93 -0.62
C GLU A 121 24.53 -1.64 -0.84
N SER A 122 24.85 -2.06 -2.08
CA SER A 122 26.15 -2.65 -2.47
C SER A 122 27.35 -1.76 -2.16
N ILE A 123 27.13 -0.47 -1.88
CA ILE A 123 28.19 0.44 -1.41
C ILE A 123 28.70 0.10 -0.02
N LEU A 124 27.99 -0.69 0.79
CA LEU A 124 28.42 -1.01 2.16
C LEU A 124 29.71 -1.81 2.21
N ASP A 125 29.97 -2.64 1.20
CA ASP A 125 31.19 -3.44 1.04
C ASP A 125 31.96 -3.16 -0.26
N ASN A 126 31.58 -2.11 -1.00
CA ASN A 126 32.13 -1.74 -2.31
C ASN A 126 31.91 -2.79 -3.40
N THR A 127 30.86 -3.61 -3.30
CA THR A 127 30.48 -4.52 -4.38
C THR A 127 30.05 -3.72 -5.62
N PRO A 128 30.61 -4.04 -6.81
CA PRO A 128 30.17 -3.43 -8.07
C PRO A 128 28.67 -3.55 -8.29
N ARG A 129 28.06 -2.56 -8.93
CA ARG A 129 26.62 -2.54 -9.20
C ARG A 129 26.21 -3.78 -9.99
N HIS A 130 25.19 -4.48 -9.48
CA HIS A 130 24.70 -5.71 -10.12
C HIS A 130 23.81 -5.45 -11.35
N ALA A 131 23.29 -4.24 -11.48
CA ALA A 131 22.38 -3.83 -12.53
C ALA A 131 22.62 -2.38 -12.95
N THR A 132 22.13 -2.04 -14.13
CA THR A 132 22.02 -0.68 -14.64
C THR A 132 20.65 -0.13 -14.25
N ILE A 133 20.61 1.08 -13.68
CA ILE A 133 19.35 1.73 -13.28
C ILE A 133 19.09 2.92 -14.21
N VAL A 134 17.90 2.96 -14.81
CA VAL A 134 17.51 4.02 -15.75
C VAL A 134 16.14 4.58 -15.35
N SER A 135 15.98 5.90 -15.32
CA SER A 135 14.68 6.52 -15.06
C SER A 135 13.68 6.22 -16.18
N ARG A 136 12.50 5.71 -15.83
CA ARG A 136 11.42 5.38 -16.77
C ARG A 136 10.56 6.59 -17.08
N GLU A 137 10.48 7.51 -16.13
CA GLU A 137 9.78 8.79 -16.17
C GLU A 137 10.52 9.81 -15.31
N THR A 138 10.05 11.07 -15.28
CA THR A 138 10.60 12.07 -14.36
C THR A 138 10.49 11.56 -12.92
N SER A 139 11.63 11.41 -12.26
CA SER A 139 11.75 10.72 -10.98
C SER A 139 12.50 11.56 -9.97
N GLU A 140 12.03 11.53 -8.73
CA GLU A 140 12.63 12.25 -7.61
C GLU A 140 13.18 11.23 -6.62
N LEU A 141 14.45 11.37 -6.28
CA LEU A 141 15.19 10.44 -5.44
C LEU A 141 15.75 11.15 -4.21
N LEU A 142 15.74 10.42 -3.10
CA LEU A 142 16.58 10.70 -1.95
C LEU A 142 17.90 9.95 -2.12
N ARG A 143 19.03 10.66 -2.09
CA ARG A 143 20.38 10.09 -2.24
C ARG A 143 21.18 10.24 -0.96
N ILE A 144 21.73 9.16 -0.41
CA ILE A 144 22.66 9.22 0.73
C ILE A 144 24.03 8.74 0.26
N GLU A 145 25.06 9.54 0.51
CA GLU A 145 26.43 9.17 0.14
C GLU A 145 26.96 8.01 1.01
N GLN A 146 27.92 7.27 0.46
CA GLN A 146 28.40 6.02 1.04
C GLN A 146 28.86 6.15 2.50
N ARG A 147 29.59 7.22 2.83
CA ARG A 147 30.15 7.42 4.18
C ARG A 147 29.04 7.57 5.21
N GLU A 148 28.05 8.41 4.90
CA GLU A 148 26.90 8.69 5.75
C GLU A 148 26.02 7.46 5.86
N PHE A 149 25.76 6.76 4.75
CA PHE A 149 24.94 5.55 4.74
C PHE A 149 25.57 4.42 5.56
N LYS A 150 26.89 4.24 5.46
CA LYS A 150 27.62 3.25 6.26
C LYS A 150 27.53 3.53 7.76
N SER A 151 27.69 4.80 8.15
CA SER A 151 27.52 5.24 9.55
C SER A 151 26.10 4.98 10.07
N LEU A 152 25.08 5.27 9.26
CA LEU A 152 23.68 4.96 9.58
C LEU A 152 23.44 3.45 9.74
N TRP A 153 23.98 2.65 8.83
CA TRP A 153 23.83 1.19 8.86
C TRP A 153 24.51 0.55 10.07
N GLU A 154 25.70 1.00 10.45
CA GLU A 154 26.39 0.52 11.65
C GLU A 154 25.61 0.86 12.92
N LYS A 155 25.03 2.07 12.99
CA LYS A 155 24.28 2.55 14.16
C LYS A 155 22.87 1.96 14.28
N TYR A 156 22.16 1.74 13.18
CA TYR A 156 20.76 1.30 13.15
C TYR A 156 20.55 -0.01 12.39
N ARG A 157 21.54 -0.91 12.42
CA ARG A 157 21.53 -2.18 11.69
C ARG A 157 20.22 -2.96 11.84
N GLN A 158 19.71 -3.05 13.07
CA GLN A 158 18.47 -3.78 13.37
C GLN A 158 17.25 -3.15 12.68
N SER A 159 17.13 -1.82 12.69
CA SER A 159 16.03 -1.10 12.06
C SER A 159 16.10 -1.16 10.53
N LEU A 160 17.30 -1.22 9.95
CA LEU A 160 17.51 -1.28 8.51
C LEU A 160 17.43 -2.70 7.93
N ALA A 161 17.51 -3.74 8.77
CA ALA A 161 17.60 -5.12 8.32
C ALA A 161 16.42 -5.59 7.45
N GLY A 162 15.20 -5.07 7.67
CA GLY A 162 14.03 -5.39 6.86
C GLY A 162 13.88 -4.59 5.56
N LEU A 163 14.71 -3.56 5.36
CA LEU A 163 14.72 -2.76 4.14
C LEU A 163 15.81 -3.23 3.16
N LEU A 164 16.98 -3.62 3.67
CA LEU A 164 18.13 -3.96 2.86
C LEU A 164 18.12 -5.42 2.43
N ALA A 165 18.66 -5.71 1.25
CA ALA A 165 18.81 -7.09 0.81
C ALA A 165 19.99 -7.81 1.50
N PRO A 166 19.98 -9.15 1.57
CA PRO A 166 21.13 -9.92 2.02
C PRO A 166 22.39 -9.64 1.18
N PRO A 167 23.60 -9.60 1.78
CA PRO A 167 23.92 -9.93 3.18
C PRO A 167 23.76 -8.76 4.17
N TYR A 168 23.31 -7.59 3.72
CA TYR A 168 23.26 -6.38 4.54
C TYR A 168 22.03 -6.29 5.45
N GLY A 169 20.94 -6.93 5.04
CA GLY A 169 19.72 -7.13 5.82
C GLY A 169 19.39 -8.61 6.06
N ALA A 170 18.17 -8.87 6.54
CA ALA A 170 17.67 -10.22 6.79
C ALA A 170 17.03 -10.82 5.52
N MET A 171 17.28 -12.12 5.28
CA MET A 171 16.66 -12.85 4.16
C MET A 171 15.15 -13.03 4.36
N GLU A 172 14.70 -12.98 5.62
CA GLU A 172 13.31 -13.04 6.04
C GLU A 172 13.04 -11.90 7.02
N SER A 173 12.03 -11.07 6.73
CA SER A 173 11.53 -10.09 7.70
C SER A 173 10.66 -10.80 8.75
N GLY A 174 11.28 -11.58 9.63
CA GLY A 174 10.63 -12.09 10.83
C GLY A 174 10.86 -11.12 11.99
N SER A 175 9.87 -10.28 12.32
CA SER A 175 9.70 -9.55 13.60
C SER A 175 8.40 -8.73 13.47
N ASN A 176 7.27 -9.04 14.14
CA ASN A 176 7.06 -9.13 15.59
C ASN A 176 7.85 -8.05 16.34
N ASN A 177 7.35 -6.81 16.26
CA ASN A 177 7.43 -5.76 17.29
C ASN A 177 6.79 -4.50 16.72
N ASP A 178 5.50 -4.30 17.05
CA ASP A 178 4.80 -3.02 17.22
C ASP A 178 3.29 -3.30 17.33
N ILE A 179 2.89 -3.93 18.45
CA ILE A 179 1.49 -4.32 18.71
C ILE A 179 0.58 -3.08 18.89
N HIS A 180 1.14 -1.91 19.24
CA HIS A 180 0.34 -0.74 19.61
C HIS A 180 -0.16 0.14 18.45
N ASN A 181 0.23 -0.13 17.19
CA ASN A 181 -0.23 0.64 16.02
C ASN A 181 -0.37 -0.24 14.75
N SER A 182 -0.72 -1.52 14.93
CA SER A 182 -0.94 -2.39 13.78
C SER A 182 -2.28 -2.05 13.09
N PRO A 183 -2.36 -2.13 11.74
CA PRO A 183 -3.63 -1.99 11.01
C PRO A 183 -4.74 -2.92 11.53
N LEU A 184 -4.35 -4.07 12.09
CA LEU A 184 -5.24 -5.02 12.74
C LEU A 184 -5.91 -4.43 13.98
N MET A 185 -5.16 -3.71 14.84
CA MET A 185 -5.72 -3.05 16.02
C MET A 185 -6.73 -1.95 15.65
N SER A 186 -6.49 -1.20 14.57
CA SER A 186 -7.46 -0.21 14.08
C SER A 186 -8.76 -0.86 13.58
N LEU A 187 -8.68 -2.04 12.95
CA LEU A 187 -9.87 -2.75 12.46
C LEU A 187 -10.65 -3.43 13.58
N CYS A 188 -9.97 -3.96 14.61
CA CYS A 188 -10.65 -4.43 15.81
C CYS A 188 -11.42 -3.30 16.51
N ARG A 189 -10.82 -2.11 16.66
CA ARG A 189 -11.52 -0.93 17.22
C ARG A 189 -12.70 -0.53 16.34
N ALA A 190 -12.52 -0.49 15.02
CA ALA A 190 -13.59 -0.19 14.06
C ALA A 190 -14.78 -1.15 14.22
N GLY A 191 -14.52 -2.45 14.38
CA GLY A 191 -15.56 -3.45 14.65
C GLY A 191 -16.33 -3.18 15.94
N LYS A 192 -15.62 -2.87 17.03
CA LYS A 192 -16.25 -2.53 18.32
C LYS A 192 -17.12 -1.27 18.22
N VAL A 193 -16.62 -0.22 17.56
CA VAL A 193 -17.35 1.04 17.34
C VAL A 193 -18.63 0.79 16.54
N LEU A 194 -18.55 0.04 15.44
CA LEU A 194 -19.71 -0.30 14.62
C LEU A 194 -20.73 -1.16 15.37
N ARG A 195 -20.27 -2.19 16.08
CA ARG A 195 -21.14 -3.06 16.89
C ARG A 195 -21.91 -2.23 17.93
N ASN A 196 -21.21 -1.38 18.67
CA ASN A 196 -21.83 -0.54 19.71
C ASN A 196 -22.83 0.47 19.10
N ALA A 197 -22.49 1.08 17.96
CA ALA A 197 -23.40 1.97 17.25
C ALA A 197 -24.66 1.25 16.73
N ILE A 198 -24.53 0.00 16.26
CA ILE A 198 -25.68 -0.84 15.88
C ILE A 198 -26.54 -1.15 17.11
N LEU A 199 -25.94 -1.55 18.24
CA LEU A 199 -26.68 -1.82 19.48
C LEU A 199 -27.38 -0.57 20.04
N SER A 200 -26.83 0.61 19.82
CA SER A 200 -27.45 1.90 20.20
C SER A 200 -28.62 2.27 19.28
N ARG A 201 -28.38 2.28 17.96
CA ARG A 201 -29.32 2.86 16.97
C ARG A 201 -30.31 1.85 16.38
N ALA A 202 -29.93 0.58 16.31
CA ALA A 202 -30.68 -0.49 15.65
C ALA A 202 -30.50 -1.85 16.38
N PRO A 203 -30.86 -1.96 17.67
CA PRO A 203 -30.59 -3.15 18.49
C PRO A 203 -31.21 -4.45 17.94
N HIS A 204 -32.25 -4.34 17.12
CA HIS A 204 -32.93 -5.49 16.49
C HIS A 204 -32.08 -6.20 15.42
N MET A 205 -30.98 -5.60 14.96
CA MET A 205 -30.11 -6.19 13.95
C MET A 205 -29.25 -7.33 14.51
N ILE A 206 -28.75 -7.19 15.76
CA ILE A 206 -27.96 -8.21 16.45
C ILE A 206 -28.89 -9.02 17.35
N ARG A 207 -29.19 -10.26 16.96
CA ARG A 207 -30.10 -11.13 17.71
C ARG A 207 -29.97 -12.59 17.32
N ASP A 208 -30.59 -13.46 18.10
CA ASP A 208 -30.74 -14.86 17.75
C ASP A 208 -31.66 -15.04 16.54
N ARG A 209 -31.23 -15.88 15.59
CA ARG A 209 -31.96 -16.21 14.36
C ARG A 209 -32.06 -17.72 14.20
N LYS A 210 -33.22 -18.22 13.77
CA LYS A 210 -33.44 -19.66 13.52
C LYS A 210 -33.52 -19.92 12.03
N TYR A 211 -32.74 -20.88 11.55
CA TYR A 211 -32.74 -21.29 10.15
C TYR A 211 -32.46 -22.81 10.05
N HIS A 212 -33.29 -23.53 9.29
CA HIS A 212 -33.26 -25.00 9.21
C HIS A 212 -33.09 -25.72 10.56
N LEU A 213 -33.90 -25.33 11.56
CA LEU A 213 -33.88 -25.88 12.93
C LEU A 213 -32.58 -25.63 13.74
N LYS A 214 -31.58 -24.94 13.18
CA LYS A 214 -30.39 -24.47 13.89
C LYS A 214 -30.61 -23.03 14.36
N THR A 215 -30.25 -22.75 15.61
CA THR A 215 -30.23 -21.39 16.17
C THR A 215 -28.85 -20.80 16.00
N TYR A 216 -28.76 -19.65 15.34
CA TYR A 216 -27.57 -18.82 15.19
C TYR A 216 -27.69 -17.65 16.16
N ARG A 217 -26.83 -17.63 17.18
CA ARG A 217 -26.91 -16.65 18.25
C ARG A 217 -26.26 -15.33 17.86
N GLN A 218 -26.82 -14.24 18.38
CA GLN A 218 -26.30 -12.87 18.30
C GLN A 218 -25.71 -12.51 16.93
N CYS A 219 -26.48 -12.72 15.86
CA CYS A 219 -26.02 -12.55 14.49
C CYS A 219 -26.81 -11.49 13.72
N CYS A 220 -26.11 -10.87 12.79
CA CYS A 220 -26.59 -9.89 11.83
C CYS A 220 -26.91 -10.54 10.49
N VAL A 221 -27.67 -9.86 9.64
CA VAL A 221 -27.90 -10.27 8.24
C VAL A 221 -27.12 -9.37 7.30
N GLY A 222 -26.48 -9.96 6.27
CA GLY A 222 -25.68 -9.23 5.28
C GLY A 222 -26.39 -8.02 4.67
N THR A 223 -27.62 -8.19 4.18
CA THR A 223 -28.44 -7.08 3.63
C THR A 223 -28.74 -6.00 4.66
N GLU A 224 -29.06 -6.37 5.91
CA GLU A 224 -29.36 -5.42 6.98
C GLU A 224 -28.10 -4.60 7.35
N LEU A 225 -26.92 -5.22 7.37
CA LEU A 225 -25.65 -4.54 7.60
C LEU A 225 -25.32 -3.53 6.50
N VAL A 226 -25.56 -3.89 5.23
CA VAL A 226 -25.38 -2.98 4.09
C VAL A 226 -26.34 -1.79 4.19
N ASP A 227 -27.63 -2.07 4.42
CA ASP A 227 -28.66 -1.03 4.58
C ASP A 227 -28.30 -0.05 5.69
N TRP A 228 -27.90 -0.57 6.84
CA TRP A 228 -27.52 0.25 7.99
C TRP A 228 -26.32 1.14 7.68
N LEU A 229 -25.25 0.59 7.07
CA LEU A 229 -24.02 1.33 6.79
C LEU A 229 -24.23 2.46 5.78
N VAL A 230 -25.02 2.20 4.71
CA VAL A 230 -25.39 3.22 3.71
C VAL A 230 -26.16 4.38 4.35
N LEU A 231 -26.97 4.10 5.38
CA LEU A 231 -27.73 5.13 6.10
C LEU A 231 -26.89 5.93 7.10
N GLN A 232 -25.69 5.47 7.47
CA GLN A 232 -24.87 6.17 8.48
C GLN A 232 -24.12 7.39 7.94
N SER A 233 -23.73 7.37 6.66
CA SER A 233 -22.91 8.44 6.09
C SER A 233 -23.06 8.56 4.59
N ALA A 234 -23.06 9.80 4.09
CA ALA A 234 -23.10 10.09 2.66
C ALA A 234 -21.81 9.70 1.91
N CYS A 235 -20.72 9.36 2.62
CA CYS A 235 -19.49 8.89 1.98
C CYS A 235 -19.58 7.42 1.51
N VAL A 236 -20.61 6.68 1.92
CA VAL A 236 -20.90 5.33 1.44
C VAL A 236 -21.74 5.44 0.18
N LEU A 237 -21.08 5.48 -0.97
CA LEU A 237 -21.69 5.89 -2.24
C LEU A 237 -22.65 4.84 -2.83
N THR A 238 -22.34 3.56 -2.62
CA THR A 238 -23.09 2.43 -3.21
C THR A 238 -23.15 1.24 -2.24
N ARG A 239 -24.08 0.31 -2.49
CA ARG A 239 -24.15 -0.96 -1.76
C ARG A 239 -22.87 -1.79 -1.92
N SER A 240 -22.28 -1.79 -3.12
CA SER A 240 -21.00 -2.46 -3.38
C SER A 240 -19.86 -1.86 -2.56
N HIS A 241 -19.85 -0.53 -2.37
CA HIS A 241 -18.87 0.13 -1.50
C HIS A 241 -19.03 -0.32 -0.04
N ALA A 242 -20.27 -0.41 0.45
CA ALA A 242 -20.56 -0.97 1.78
C ALA A 242 -20.14 -2.44 1.91
N VAL A 243 -20.34 -3.27 0.87
CA VAL A 243 -19.85 -4.65 0.83
C VAL A 243 -18.33 -4.69 1.00
N GLY A 244 -17.58 -3.81 0.32
CA GLY A 244 -16.13 -3.71 0.50
C GLY A 244 -15.70 -3.33 1.91
N MET A 245 -16.41 -2.38 2.53
CA MET A 245 -16.16 -1.96 3.92
C MET A 245 -16.38 -3.12 4.91
N TRP A 246 -17.46 -3.88 4.75
CA TRP A 246 -17.73 -5.07 5.57
C TRP A 246 -16.76 -6.21 5.28
N GLN A 247 -16.36 -6.39 4.02
CA GLN A 247 -15.34 -7.36 3.63
C GLN A 247 -14.00 -7.10 4.33
N ALA A 248 -13.61 -5.83 4.50
CA ALA A 248 -12.38 -5.48 5.21
C ALA A 248 -12.38 -5.96 6.68
N LEU A 249 -13.53 -5.92 7.36
CA LEU A 249 -13.67 -6.44 8.72
C LEU A 249 -13.71 -7.98 8.74
N LEU A 250 -14.26 -8.59 7.70
CA LEU A 250 -14.36 -10.05 7.58
C LEU A 250 -13.01 -10.72 7.36
N GLU A 251 -12.16 -10.14 6.51
CA GLU A 251 -10.84 -10.70 6.23
C GLU A 251 -9.90 -10.71 7.44
N GLU A 252 -10.09 -9.77 8.37
CA GLU A 252 -9.32 -9.67 9.60
C GLU A 252 -9.99 -10.40 10.78
N GLY A 253 -11.12 -11.09 10.55
CA GLY A 253 -11.81 -11.90 11.57
C GLY A 253 -12.58 -11.09 12.62
N VAL A 254 -12.78 -9.79 12.39
CA VAL A 254 -13.55 -8.89 13.27
C VAL A 254 -15.05 -9.11 13.10
N LEU A 255 -15.47 -9.49 11.88
CA LEU A 255 -16.83 -9.90 11.54
C LEU A 255 -16.77 -11.25 10.82
N ASN A 256 -17.38 -12.31 11.36
CA ASN A 256 -17.26 -13.64 10.79
C ASN A 256 -18.56 -14.11 10.17
N HIS A 257 -18.51 -14.76 9.00
CA HIS A 257 -19.65 -15.52 8.51
C HIS A 257 -19.87 -16.73 9.42
N VAL A 258 -21.11 -17.03 9.81
CA VAL A 258 -21.42 -18.10 10.77
C VAL A 258 -21.02 -19.50 10.30
N ASP A 259 -20.87 -19.71 8.99
CA ASP A 259 -20.38 -20.95 8.38
C ASP A 259 -19.01 -20.76 7.69
N GLN A 260 -18.24 -19.73 8.06
CA GLN A 260 -16.84 -19.49 7.63
C GLN A 260 -16.64 -19.23 6.13
N GLU A 261 -17.60 -18.58 5.47
CA GLU A 261 -17.38 -18.05 4.12
C GLU A 261 -16.36 -16.90 4.14
N LEU A 262 -15.48 -16.86 3.13
CA LEU A 262 -14.39 -15.89 3.04
C LEU A 262 -14.80 -14.54 2.42
N GLY A 263 -16.02 -14.44 1.88
CA GLY A 263 -16.54 -13.27 1.19
C GLY A 263 -17.81 -12.76 1.84
N PHE A 264 -17.86 -11.48 2.14
CA PHE A 264 -19.07 -10.79 2.57
C PHE A 264 -20.03 -10.64 1.38
N GLN A 265 -21.31 -10.93 1.59
CA GLN A 265 -22.33 -10.85 0.56
C GLN A 265 -23.51 -10.02 1.05
N ASP A 266 -23.98 -9.12 0.19
CA ASP A 266 -25.25 -8.40 0.34
C ASP A 266 -26.45 -9.33 0.09
N LYS A 267 -26.60 -10.32 0.98
CA LYS A 267 -27.60 -11.39 0.90
C LYS A 267 -28.14 -11.71 2.29
N TYR A 268 -29.17 -12.57 2.33
CA TYR A 268 -29.72 -13.13 3.56
C TYR A 268 -28.79 -14.21 4.14
N LEU A 269 -27.57 -13.82 4.49
CA LEU A 269 -26.55 -14.64 5.16
C LEU A 269 -26.26 -14.06 6.54
N PHE A 270 -25.83 -14.91 7.47
CA PHE A 270 -25.60 -14.50 8.86
C PHE A 270 -24.14 -14.23 9.14
N TYR A 271 -23.89 -13.12 9.83
CA TYR A 271 -22.57 -12.69 10.26
C TYR A 271 -22.58 -12.38 11.75
N ARG A 272 -21.45 -12.59 12.44
CA ARG A 272 -21.30 -12.35 13.88
C ARG A 272 -20.06 -11.51 14.15
N PHE A 273 -20.17 -10.50 15.00
CA PHE A 273 -19.01 -9.73 15.45
C PHE A 273 -18.16 -10.57 16.40
N LEU A 274 -16.85 -10.33 16.41
CA LEU A 274 -15.91 -11.04 17.27
C LEU A 274 -16.31 -10.99 18.76
N ASP A 275 -16.76 -9.82 19.23
CA ASP A 275 -17.23 -9.65 20.61
C ASP A 275 -18.44 -10.53 20.95
N ASP A 276 -19.26 -10.93 19.97
CA ASP A 276 -20.48 -11.73 20.19
C ASP A 276 -20.23 -13.25 20.10
N GLU A 277 -18.98 -13.70 19.88
CA GLU A 277 -18.63 -15.13 19.87
C GLU A 277 -18.71 -15.77 21.27
N GLU A 278 -18.48 -14.99 22.33
CA GLU A 278 -18.59 -15.45 23.71
C GLU A 278 -20.04 -15.36 24.23
N GLU A 279 -20.48 -16.38 24.98
CA GLU A 279 -21.89 -16.51 25.40
C GLU A 279 -22.31 -15.47 26.47
N ASP A 280 -21.33 -14.91 27.20
CA ASP A 280 -21.51 -13.99 28.33
C ASP A 280 -21.08 -12.55 28.02
N THR A 281 -20.96 -12.15 26.74
CA THR A 281 -20.47 -10.81 26.40
C THR A 281 -21.39 -9.73 26.96
N PRO A 282 -20.88 -8.82 27.81
CA PRO A 282 -21.68 -7.75 28.37
C PRO A 282 -22.12 -6.78 27.26
N LEU A 283 -23.34 -6.26 27.40
CA LEU A 283 -23.79 -5.12 26.60
C LEU A 283 -22.87 -3.92 26.89
N PRO A 284 -22.56 -3.10 25.88
CA PRO A 284 -21.71 -1.92 26.09
C PRO A 284 -22.37 -0.97 27.08
N SER A 285 -21.55 -0.41 27.97
CA SER A 285 -22.00 0.64 28.88
C SER A 285 -22.46 1.89 28.11
N GLU A 286 -23.28 2.73 28.74
CA GLU A 286 -23.73 3.98 28.10
C GLU A 286 -22.54 4.90 27.73
N GLU A 287 -21.46 4.86 28.50
CA GLU A 287 -20.23 5.59 28.17
C GLU A 287 -19.54 5.02 26.93
N GLU A 288 -19.39 3.68 26.83
CA GLU A 288 -18.82 3.06 25.63
C GLU A 288 -19.67 3.30 24.37
N LYS A 289 -21.00 3.36 24.51
CA LYS A 289 -21.89 3.74 23.41
C LYS A 289 -21.64 5.18 22.97
N ARG A 290 -21.53 6.11 23.92
CA ARG A 290 -21.24 7.52 23.65
C ARG A 290 -19.89 7.70 22.95
N GLU A 291 -18.84 7.07 23.45
CA GLU A 291 -17.51 7.06 22.81
C GLU A 291 -17.59 6.50 21.38
N SER A 292 -18.30 5.39 21.18
CA SER A 292 -18.45 4.77 19.87
C SER A 292 -19.23 5.66 18.89
N GLU A 293 -20.23 6.40 19.37
CA GLU A 293 -20.97 7.36 18.53
C GLU A 293 -20.12 8.55 18.10
N GLU A 294 -19.22 9.03 18.97
CA GLU A 294 -18.25 10.08 18.66
C GLU A 294 -17.18 9.59 17.64
N GLU A 295 -16.70 8.35 17.76
CA GLU A 295 -15.70 7.74 16.86
C GLU A 295 -16.27 7.20 15.53
N LEU A 296 -17.59 7.05 15.42
CA LEU A 296 -18.24 6.43 14.26
C LEU A 296 -17.91 7.11 12.93
N PRO A 297 -17.92 8.45 12.78
CA PRO A 297 -17.62 9.10 11.51
C PRO A 297 -16.20 8.82 11.01
N GLU A 298 -15.20 8.86 11.90
CA GLU A 298 -13.80 8.56 11.56
C GLU A 298 -13.63 7.08 11.20
N THR A 299 -14.31 6.20 11.94
CA THR A 299 -14.34 4.76 11.66
C THR A 299 -14.91 4.46 10.27
N ILE A 300 -16.03 5.10 9.89
CA ILE A 300 -16.62 4.95 8.56
C ILE A 300 -15.67 5.48 7.48
N LEU A 301 -14.99 6.60 7.71
CA LEU A 301 -14.02 7.15 6.76
C LEU A 301 -12.83 6.21 6.55
N LEU A 302 -12.29 5.61 7.62
CA LEU A 302 -11.23 4.60 7.55
C LEU A 302 -11.68 3.40 6.71
N LEU A 303 -12.86 2.86 6.99
CA LEU A 303 -13.41 1.71 6.27
C LEU A 303 -13.65 2.04 4.79
N ALA A 304 -14.13 3.25 4.49
CA ALA A 304 -14.35 3.71 3.12
C ALA A 304 -13.05 3.79 2.31
N GLN A 305 -11.91 4.03 2.96
CA GLN A 305 -10.58 4.06 2.32
C GLN A 305 -10.01 2.67 2.05
N ILE A 306 -10.25 1.69 2.93
CA ILE A 306 -9.71 0.32 2.79
C ILE A 306 -10.67 -0.63 2.06
N GLY A 307 -11.97 -0.32 2.04
CA GLY A 307 -13.03 -1.14 1.46
C GLY A 307 -12.84 -1.48 -0.02
N PRO A 308 -12.42 -0.55 -0.89
CA PRO A 308 -12.19 -0.84 -2.31
C PRO A 308 -11.12 -1.92 -2.53
N ASP A 309 -10.00 -1.87 -1.79
CA ASP A 309 -8.94 -2.90 -1.85
C ASP A 309 -9.45 -4.27 -1.38
N ALA A 310 -10.20 -4.32 -0.29
CA ALA A 310 -10.80 -5.56 0.23
C ALA A 310 -11.81 -6.15 -0.77
N LEU A 311 -12.65 -5.28 -1.37
CA LEU A 311 -13.61 -5.67 -2.40
C LEU A 311 -12.92 -6.24 -3.63
N LEU A 312 -11.87 -5.56 -4.12
CA LEU A 312 -11.06 -6.02 -5.23
C LEU A 312 -10.49 -7.41 -4.97
N ARG A 313 -9.85 -7.61 -3.81
CA ARG A 313 -9.26 -8.91 -3.45
C ARG A 313 -10.32 -10.00 -3.34
N MET A 314 -11.50 -9.70 -2.83
CA MET A 314 -12.62 -10.64 -2.79
C MET A 314 -13.08 -11.04 -4.20
N ILE A 315 -13.26 -10.06 -5.10
CA ILE A 315 -13.71 -10.31 -6.48
C ILE A 315 -12.66 -11.06 -7.28
N LEU A 316 -11.37 -10.72 -7.14
CA LEU A 316 -10.30 -11.36 -7.90
C LEU A 316 -10.05 -12.83 -7.52
N ARG A 317 -10.59 -13.31 -6.39
CA ARG A 317 -10.64 -14.75 -6.07
C ARG A 317 -11.60 -15.53 -6.97
N LYS A 318 -12.56 -14.86 -7.63
CA LYS A 318 -13.39 -15.47 -8.67
C LYS A 318 -12.56 -15.69 -9.94
N SER A 319 -12.76 -16.83 -10.59
CA SER A 319 -12.14 -17.06 -11.90
C SER A 319 -12.64 -16.02 -12.92
N PRO A 320 -11.83 -15.62 -13.92
CA PRO A 320 -12.21 -14.68 -14.98
C PRO A 320 -13.62 -14.88 -15.55
N GLY A 321 -13.99 -16.13 -15.86
CA GLY A 321 -15.29 -16.47 -16.44
C GLY A 321 -16.49 -16.42 -15.49
N GLN A 322 -16.26 -16.22 -14.19
CA GLN A 322 -17.31 -16.16 -13.15
C GLN A 322 -17.61 -14.73 -12.67
N ARG A 323 -16.93 -13.72 -13.23
CA ARG A 323 -17.10 -12.32 -12.85
C ARG A 323 -18.33 -11.72 -13.54
N THR A 324 -19.16 -11.01 -12.78
CA THR A 324 -20.31 -10.25 -13.29
C THR A 324 -19.86 -8.95 -13.97
N GLY A 325 -20.77 -8.25 -14.65
CA GLY A 325 -20.47 -6.92 -15.19
C GLY A 325 -20.02 -5.93 -14.11
N ASP A 326 -20.71 -5.93 -12.97
CA ASP A 326 -20.38 -5.09 -11.81
C ASP A 326 -19.00 -5.44 -11.23
N ASP A 327 -18.65 -6.75 -11.18
CA ASP A 327 -17.33 -7.19 -10.74
C ASP A 327 -16.22 -6.59 -11.63
N LEU A 328 -16.44 -6.58 -12.95
CA LEU A 328 -15.47 -6.05 -13.92
C LEU A 328 -15.32 -4.53 -13.82
N GLU A 329 -16.40 -3.81 -13.53
CA GLU A 329 -16.37 -2.36 -13.32
C GLU A 329 -15.57 -2.01 -12.06
N ILE A 330 -15.80 -2.72 -10.96
CA ILE A 330 -15.04 -2.54 -9.71
C ILE A 330 -13.56 -2.83 -9.92
N ILE A 331 -13.21 -3.94 -10.60
CA ILE A 331 -11.81 -4.23 -10.90
C ILE A 331 -11.21 -3.10 -11.74
N TYR A 332 -11.89 -2.67 -12.81
CA TYR A 332 -11.42 -1.61 -13.68
C TYR A 332 -11.15 -0.30 -12.93
N ASP A 333 -12.06 0.12 -12.05
CA ASP A 333 -11.89 1.34 -11.24
C ASP A 333 -10.65 1.25 -10.36
N GLU A 334 -10.36 0.09 -9.77
CA GLU A 334 -9.13 -0.11 -9.01
C GLU A 334 -7.89 -0.13 -9.90
N LEU A 335 -7.95 -0.72 -11.11
CA LEU A 335 -6.84 -0.69 -12.05
C LEU A 335 -6.44 0.73 -12.47
N LEU A 336 -7.35 1.71 -12.39
CA LEU A 336 -7.03 3.12 -12.64
C LEU A 336 -6.07 3.71 -11.60
N HIS A 337 -6.13 3.23 -10.36
CA HIS A 337 -5.31 3.71 -9.24
C HIS A 337 -3.94 3.04 -9.17
N ILE A 338 -3.72 1.97 -9.92
CA ILE A 338 -2.45 1.23 -9.94
C ILE A 338 -1.44 1.94 -10.84
N LYS A 339 -0.40 2.52 -10.21
CA LYS A 339 0.66 3.25 -10.91
C LYS A 339 1.38 2.41 -11.97
N ALA A 340 1.59 1.12 -11.72
CA ALA A 340 2.20 0.21 -12.71
C ALA A 340 1.41 0.15 -14.03
N LEU A 341 0.08 0.37 -13.98
CA LEU A 341 -0.81 0.36 -15.14
C LEU A 341 -1.10 1.77 -15.69
N ALA A 342 -0.57 2.84 -15.09
CA ALA A 342 -0.91 4.22 -15.46
C ALA A 342 -0.65 4.54 -16.94
N HIS A 343 0.36 3.92 -17.53
CA HIS A 343 0.76 4.07 -18.92
C HIS A 343 -0.15 3.34 -19.94
N LEU A 344 -1.05 2.48 -19.48
CA LEU A 344 -1.98 1.73 -20.34
C LEU A 344 -3.23 2.55 -20.65
N SER A 345 -3.78 2.37 -21.84
CA SER A 345 -5.05 3.00 -22.22
C SER A 345 -6.23 2.44 -21.41
N ASN A 346 -7.30 3.22 -21.30
CA ASN A 346 -8.51 2.76 -20.60
C ASN A 346 -9.12 1.51 -21.23
N THR A 347 -9.05 1.38 -22.57
CA THR A 347 -9.48 0.16 -23.27
C THR A 347 -8.68 -1.05 -22.82
N VAL A 348 -7.34 -0.94 -22.76
CA VAL A 348 -6.49 -2.05 -22.28
C VAL A 348 -6.80 -2.38 -20.83
N LYS A 349 -6.99 -1.39 -19.96
CA LYS A 349 -7.37 -1.64 -18.55
C LYS A 349 -8.71 -2.36 -18.42
N ARG A 350 -9.70 -2.06 -19.27
CA ARG A 350 -10.98 -2.78 -19.29
C ARG A 350 -10.80 -4.24 -19.71
N GLU A 351 -10.01 -4.51 -20.74
CA GLU A 351 -9.67 -5.88 -21.13
C GLU A 351 -8.92 -6.60 -20.01
N LEU A 352 -7.96 -5.94 -19.36
CA LEU A 352 -7.22 -6.49 -18.23
C LEU A 352 -8.12 -6.87 -17.05
N ALA A 353 -9.14 -6.07 -16.73
CA ALA A 353 -10.09 -6.38 -15.66
C ALA A 353 -10.77 -7.75 -15.86
N SER A 354 -10.96 -8.16 -17.11
CA SER A 354 -11.55 -9.46 -17.45
C SER A 354 -10.61 -10.65 -17.26
N VAL A 355 -9.29 -10.45 -17.39
CA VAL A 355 -8.30 -11.55 -17.40
C VAL A 355 -7.34 -11.57 -16.22
N VAL A 356 -7.26 -10.49 -15.44
CA VAL A 356 -6.31 -10.39 -14.32
C VAL A 356 -6.61 -11.45 -13.25
N ILE A 357 -5.58 -12.09 -12.73
CA ILE A 357 -5.68 -13.15 -11.70
C ILE A 357 -5.01 -12.63 -10.42
N PHE A 358 -5.58 -12.97 -9.27
CA PHE A 358 -5.00 -12.68 -7.97
C PHE A 358 -4.33 -13.93 -7.39
N GLU A 359 -3.10 -13.77 -6.93
CA GLU A 359 -2.33 -14.80 -6.24
C GLU A 359 -1.76 -14.28 -4.92
N SER A 360 -1.82 -15.11 -3.87
CA SER A 360 -1.29 -14.79 -2.55
C SER A 360 -0.46 -15.95 -1.99
N HIS A 361 0.66 -15.60 -1.35
CA HIS A 361 1.56 -16.57 -0.73
C HIS A 361 1.73 -16.23 0.76
N ALA A 362 1.32 -17.15 1.63
CA ALA A 362 1.34 -16.94 3.07
C ALA A 362 2.75 -17.08 3.69
N LYS A 363 3.65 -17.83 3.05
CA LYS A 363 4.97 -18.16 3.58
C LYS A 363 6.06 -17.30 2.95
N ALA A 364 6.84 -16.61 3.78
CA ALA A 364 8.10 -16.01 3.35
C ALA A 364 9.04 -17.09 2.79
N GLY A 365 9.87 -16.72 1.81
CA GLY A 365 10.78 -17.64 1.13
C GLY A 365 10.14 -18.49 0.02
N THR A 366 8.83 -18.32 -0.25
CA THR A 366 8.19 -18.96 -1.40
C THR A 366 8.80 -18.44 -2.70
N VAL A 367 9.27 -19.36 -3.56
CA VAL A 367 9.79 -19.03 -4.90
C VAL A 367 8.61 -18.88 -5.86
N LEU A 368 8.51 -17.72 -6.51
CA LEU A 368 7.45 -17.46 -7.50
C LEU A 368 7.74 -18.11 -8.86
N PHE A 369 9.00 -18.04 -9.31
CA PHE A 369 9.52 -18.70 -10.50
C PHE A 369 11.05 -18.74 -10.44
N ASN A 370 11.67 -19.64 -11.20
CA ASN A 370 13.13 -19.77 -11.27
C ASN A 370 13.69 -19.16 -12.56
N GLN A 371 14.93 -18.66 -12.48
CA GLN A 371 15.66 -18.22 -13.66
C GLN A 371 15.83 -19.38 -14.65
N GLY A 372 15.50 -19.13 -15.92
CA GLY A 372 15.54 -20.13 -17.00
C GLY A 372 14.21 -20.85 -17.25
N GLU A 373 13.19 -20.64 -16.41
CA GLU A 373 11.83 -21.09 -16.70
C GLU A 373 11.17 -20.23 -17.80
N GLU A 374 10.21 -20.82 -18.51
CA GLU A 374 9.45 -20.11 -19.54
C GLU A 374 8.56 -19.03 -18.90
N GLY A 375 8.73 -17.78 -19.33
CA GLY A 375 7.95 -16.65 -18.83
C GLY A 375 6.57 -16.57 -19.47
N THR A 376 5.52 -16.91 -18.72
CA THR A 376 4.12 -16.83 -19.17
C THR A 376 3.34 -15.65 -18.57
N SER A 377 3.99 -14.91 -17.66
CA SER A 377 3.33 -14.13 -16.62
C SER A 377 3.94 -12.74 -16.48
N TRP A 378 3.10 -11.71 -16.34
CA TRP A 378 3.52 -10.42 -15.80
C TRP A 378 2.90 -10.20 -14.43
N TYR A 379 3.73 -9.82 -13.45
CA TYR A 379 3.34 -9.63 -12.06
C TYR A 379 3.39 -8.15 -11.67
N ILE A 380 2.30 -7.66 -11.07
CA ILE A 380 2.28 -6.42 -10.28
C ILE A 380 2.30 -6.81 -8.82
N ILE A 381 2.80 -5.93 -7.96
CA ILE A 381 2.97 -6.16 -6.54
C ILE A 381 2.16 -5.04 -5.79
N GLN A 382 1.12 -5.39 -5.00
CA GLN A 382 0.25 -4.56 -4.10
C GLN A 382 0.50 -4.52 -2.52
N LYS A 383 0.65 -5.60 -1.70
CA LYS A 383 1.06 -5.75 -0.24
C LYS A 383 2.19 -6.77 0.28
N GLY A 384 3.41 -6.36 0.68
CA GLY A 384 4.56 -7.28 1.00
C GLY A 384 5.84 -7.02 0.16
N SER A 385 6.79 -7.96 0.01
CA SER A 385 8.01 -7.75 -0.82
C SER A 385 8.57 -9.03 -1.45
N VAL A 386 9.33 -8.90 -2.55
CA VAL A 386 10.08 -10.01 -3.19
C VAL A 386 11.56 -9.66 -3.34
N ASN A 387 12.39 -10.71 -3.37
CA ASN A 387 13.82 -10.62 -3.68
C ASN A 387 14.07 -11.11 -5.12
N VAL A 388 14.84 -10.36 -5.91
CA VAL A 388 15.16 -10.72 -7.30
C VAL A 388 16.54 -11.40 -7.36
N VAL A 389 16.60 -12.73 -7.36
CA VAL A 389 17.88 -13.45 -7.35
C VAL A 389 18.31 -13.85 -8.78
N ILE A 390 19.58 -13.60 -9.13
CA ILE A 390 20.18 -14.00 -10.41
C ILE A 390 21.35 -14.96 -10.14
N TYR A 391 21.42 -16.09 -10.83
CA TYR A 391 22.49 -17.05 -10.61
C TYR A 391 23.88 -16.42 -10.86
N GLY A 392 24.80 -16.58 -9.92
CA GLY A 392 26.16 -16.02 -10.00
C GLY A 392 26.27 -14.51 -9.69
N LYS A 393 25.16 -13.81 -9.44
CA LYS A 393 25.15 -12.41 -8.96
C LYS A 393 24.12 -12.27 -7.85
N CYS A 394 24.56 -11.98 -6.62
CA CYS A 394 23.62 -11.67 -5.55
C CYS A 394 22.97 -10.29 -5.82
N VAL A 395 21.97 -10.23 -6.70
CA VAL A 395 21.22 -9.01 -6.94
C VAL A 395 20.22 -8.86 -5.80
N GLY A 396 20.72 -8.43 -4.65
CA GLY A 396 19.86 -8.09 -3.53
C GLY A 396 19.03 -6.84 -3.86
N LEU A 397 17.86 -7.00 -4.45
CA LEU A 397 16.86 -5.94 -4.58
C LEU A 397 15.64 -6.38 -3.80
N CYS A 398 15.39 -5.73 -2.67
CA CYS A 398 14.12 -5.82 -1.97
C CYS A 398 13.13 -4.87 -2.66
N VAL A 399 12.16 -5.41 -3.38
CA VAL A 399 11.07 -4.60 -3.95
C VAL A 399 9.90 -4.62 -2.96
N HIS A 400 9.67 -3.51 -2.26
CA HIS A 400 8.59 -3.39 -1.27
C HIS A 400 7.28 -2.93 -1.92
N SER A 401 6.29 -3.85 -2.00
CA SER A 401 4.81 -3.73 -1.94
C SER A 401 4.11 -4.96 -2.63
N CYS A 402 3.64 -6.09 -2.03
CA CYS A 402 3.06 -7.37 -2.63
C CYS A 402 1.57 -7.85 -2.66
N VAL A 403 0.95 -7.74 -3.80
CA VAL A 403 -0.33 -8.20 -4.36
C VAL A 403 -0.07 -8.72 -5.74
N CYS A 404 0.11 -10.01 -5.92
CA CYS A 404 0.44 -10.52 -7.25
C CYS A 404 -0.82 -10.47 -8.11
N MET A 405 -0.89 -9.49 -9.01
CA MET A 405 -1.81 -9.54 -10.15
C MET A 405 -1.07 -10.14 -11.34
N PHE A 406 -1.56 -11.28 -11.81
CA PHE A 406 -1.10 -11.96 -13.01
C PHE A 406 -1.95 -11.55 -14.20
N VAL A 407 -1.31 -11.23 -15.32
CA VAL A 407 -1.98 -11.13 -16.62
C VAL A 407 -1.52 -12.30 -17.48
N SER A 408 -2.43 -13.23 -17.79
CA SER A 408 -2.17 -14.26 -18.81
C SER A 408 -2.20 -13.60 -20.18
N GLY A 409 -1.05 -13.48 -20.83
CA GLY A 409 -1.03 -13.14 -22.25
C GLY A 409 -1.55 -14.33 -23.07
N CYS A 410 -2.70 -14.20 -23.73
CA CYS A 410 -2.96 -14.97 -24.95
C CYS A 410 -1.97 -14.48 -26.01
N GLY A 411 -1.10 -15.39 -26.45
CA GLY A 411 0.07 -15.05 -27.26
C GLY A 411 -0.25 -14.38 -28.60
N VAL A 412 0.60 -13.42 -28.97
CA VAL A 412 0.86 -13.08 -30.37
C VAL A 412 2.27 -13.57 -30.67
N TYR A 413 2.34 -14.70 -31.35
CA TYR A 413 3.58 -15.25 -31.91
C TYR A 413 4.16 -14.25 -32.91
N ALA A 414 5.39 -13.78 -32.69
CA ALA A 414 6.23 -13.28 -33.76
C ALA A 414 7.00 -14.47 -34.36
N PRO A 415 7.00 -14.65 -35.70
CA PRO A 415 7.66 -15.78 -36.32
C PRO A 415 9.17 -15.66 -36.10
N ARG A 416 9.81 -16.78 -35.74
CA ARG A 416 11.26 -16.91 -35.82
C ARG A 416 11.65 -16.75 -37.29
N GLY A 417 12.37 -15.68 -37.60
CA GLY A 417 13.14 -15.50 -38.84
C GLY A 417 14.54 -16.05 -38.68
#